data_AF-A0A959NFD2-F1
#
_entry.id   AF-A0A959NFD2-F1
#
_cell.length_a   1.000
_cell.length_b   1.000
_cell.length_c   1.000
_cell.angle_alpha   90.00
_cell.angle_beta   90.00
_cell.angle_gamma   90.00
#
_symmetry.space_group_name_H-M   'P 1'
#
loop_
_entity.id
_entity.type
_entity.pdbx_description
1 polymer ?
#
loop_
_entity_poly.entity_id
_entity_poly.type
_entity_poly.pdbx_seq_one_letter_code
_entity_poly.pdbx_strand_id
1 'polypeptide(L)'
;FTNTNVIRDGNAQDANVTALDFSFFDKKNVFNIKGSANYSKIFSANAYDGYSTSLKVGKVSGRWQYYALGKLESAYYNPRDLGYLEAANEASIFATASYTHFKPTKTFLTYQYQVYAKYANMYLPFAFNDYRFNASGFWLFKNFWDVSLAADFISDQHDYFVL
;
A
#
# COMPACT_ATOMS: atom_id res chain seq x y z
N PHE A 1 -16.21 3.71 7.95
CA PHE A 1 -15.86 3.64 9.38
C PHE A 1 -16.01 2.19 9.79
N THR A 2 -15.00 1.66 10.45
CA THR A 2 -14.96 0.28 10.90
C THR A 2 -14.38 0.26 12.31
N ASN A 3 -14.89 -0.59 13.17
CA ASN A 3 -14.33 -0.84 14.50
C ASN A 3 -14.24 -2.34 14.73
N THR A 4 -13.13 -2.79 15.29
CA THR A 4 -12.98 -4.15 15.81
C THR A 4 -12.60 -4.06 17.28
N ASN A 5 -13.22 -4.90 18.10
CA ASN A 5 -13.04 -4.92 19.53
C ASN A 5 -12.91 -6.37 20.00
N VAL A 6 -11.95 -6.63 20.88
CA VAL A 6 -11.79 -7.91 21.55
C VAL A 6 -11.77 -7.67 23.05
N ILE A 7 -12.75 -8.25 23.73
CA ILE A 7 -12.85 -8.29 25.19
C ILE A 7 -12.60 -9.74 25.61
N ARG A 8 -11.71 -9.94 26.58
CA ARG A 8 -11.36 -11.25 27.13
C ARG A 8 -11.68 -11.29 28.61
N ASP A 9 -12.04 -12.47 29.08
CA ASP A 9 -12.26 -12.70 30.50
C ASP A 9 -10.90 -12.87 31.24
N GLY A 10 -10.83 -12.41 32.49
CA GLY A 10 -9.65 -12.52 33.34
C GLY A 10 -8.56 -11.47 33.08
N ASN A 11 -7.28 -11.88 33.17
CA ASN A 11 -6.11 -10.99 33.11
C ASN A 11 -5.51 -10.83 31.70
N ALA A 12 -6.16 -11.38 30.67
CA ALA A 12 -5.70 -11.21 29.30
C ALA A 12 -5.92 -9.76 28.83
N GLN A 13 -5.09 -9.28 27.91
CA GLN A 13 -5.24 -7.93 27.37
C GLN A 13 -6.51 -7.82 26.51
N ASP A 14 -7.15 -6.66 26.54
CA ASP A 14 -8.22 -6.29 25.61
C ASP A 14 -7.65 -5.39 24.51
N ALA A 15 -8.35 -5.33 23.38
CA ALA A 15 -7.91 -4.54 22.23
C ALA A 15 -9.08 -3.84 21.53
N ASN A 16 -8.84 -2.62 21.06
CA ASN A 16 -9.74 -1.93 20.15
C ASN A 16 -8.96 -1.35 18.96
N VAL A 17 -9.51 -1.50 17.77
CA VAL A 17 -9.00 -0.87 16.56
C VAL A 17 -10.14 -0.13 15.88
N THR A 18 -9.91 1.13 15.55
CA THR A 18 -10.83 1.98 14.81
C THR A 18 -10.20 2.40 13.50
N ALA A 19 -10.98 2.35 12.41
CA ALA A 19 -10.56 2.74 11.08
C ALA A 19 -11.56 3.72 10.45
N LEU A 20 -11.02 4.76 9.82
CA LEU A 20 -11.76 5.70 8.99
C LEU A 20 -11.15 5.71 7.60
N ASP A 21 -11.97 5.43 6.59
CA ASP A 21 -11.57 5.43 5.19
C ASP A 21 -12.37 6.47 4.41
N PHE A 22 -11.75 7.08 3.41
CA PHE A 22 -12.41 7.98 2.48
C PHE A 22 -11.90 7.77 1.06
N SER A 23 -12.74 8.08 0.07
CA SER A 23 -12.37 8.05 -1.35
C SER A 23 -13.21 9.06 -2.11
N PHE A 24 -12.54 10.06 -2.69
CA PHE A 24 -13.15 11.13 -3.44
C PHE A 24 -12.68 11.08 -4.90
N PHE A 25 -13.61 11.28 -5.82
CA PHE A 25 -13.33 11.41 -7.24
C PHE A 25 -13.67 12.82 -7.70
N ASP A 26 -12.97 13.32 -8.70
CA ASP A 26 -13.41 14.51 -9.41
C ASP A 26 -14.68 14.20 -10.24
N LYS A 27 -15.40 15.24 -10.67
CA LYS A 27 -16.68 15.09 -11.39
C LYS A 27 -16.57 14.24 -12.67
N LYS A 28 -15.38 14.15 -13.26
CA LYS A 28 -15.11 13.39 -14.49
C LYS A 28 -14.56 11.98 -14.21
N ASN A 29 -14.41 11.59 -12.95
CA ASN A 29 -13.81 10.32 -12.52
C ASN A 29 -12.41 10.08 -13.13
N VAL A 30 -11.64 11.15 -13.33
CA VAL A 30 -10.26 11.12 -13.83
C VAL A 30 -9.25 11.01 -12.70
N PHE A 31 -9.50 11.69 -11.60
CA PHE A 31 -8.61 11.73 -10.44
C PHE A 31 -9.30 11.15 -9.21
N ASN A 32 -8.51 10.50 -8.36
CA ASN A 32 -8.96 9.98 -7.09
C ASN A 32 -7.99 10.39 -5.98
N ILE A 33 -8.58 10.81 -4.87
CA ILE A 33 -7.89 10.99 -3.59
C ILE A 33 -8.57 10.05 -2.61
N LYS A 34 -7.83 9.11 -2.05
CA LYS A 34 -8.34 8.18 -1.04
C LYS A 34 -7.33 7.99 0.07
N GLY A 35 -7.80 7.67 1.26
CA GLY A 35 -6.92 7.47 2.39
C GLY A 35 -7.62 6.75 3.53
N SER A 36 -6.81 6.39 4.51
CA SER A 36 -7.24 5.73 5.73
C SER A 36 -6.54 6.34 6.94
N ALA A 37 -7.24 6.38 8.07
CA ALA A 37 -6.69 6.68 9.38
C ALA A 37 -7.15 5.60 10.34
N ASN A 38 -6.19 4.85 10.89
CA ASN A 38 -6.39 3.72 11.76
C ASN A 38 -5.77 4.03 13.12
N TYR A 39 -6.46 3.65 14.19
CA TYR A 39 -5.98 3.80 15.56
C TYR A 39 -6.21 2.49 16.30
N SER A 40 -5.20 2.01 17.02
CA SER A 40 -5.25 0.81 17.86
C SER A 40 -4.95 1.16 19.30
N LYS A 41 -5.71 0.59 20.24
CA LYS A 41 -5.49 0.68 21.68
C LYS A 41 -5.46 -0.71 22.29
N ILE A 42 -4.41 -1.02 23.03
CA ILE A 42 -4.33 -2.20 23.88
C ILE A 42 -4.60 -1.78 25.32
N PHE A 43 -5.53 -2.47 25.96
CA PHE A 43 -5.90 -2.28 27.35
C PHE A 43 -5.31 -3.42 28.17
N SER A 44 -4.30 -3.11 28.97
CA SER A 44 -3.63 -4.03 29.89
C SER A 44 -2.96 -3.23 31.01
N ALA A 45 -2.25 -3.89 31.93
CA ALA A 45 -1.43 -3.19 32.92
C ALA A 45 -0.38 -2.25 32.29
N ASN A 46 0.10 -2.58 31.08
CA ASN A 46 1.02 -1.76 30.28
C ASN A 46 0.31 -1.31 29.00
N ALA A 47 -0.74 -0.48 29.15
CA ALA A 47 -1.53 0.00 28.02
C ALA A 47 -0.68 0.84 27.04
N TYR A 48 -0.91 0.63 25.75
CA TYR A 48 -0.27 1.41 24.68
C TYR A 48 -1.24 1.60 23.51
N ASP A 49 -0.95 2.60 22.70
CA ASP A 49 -1.66 2.88 21.47
C ASP A 49 -0.72 3.16 20.30
N GLY A 50 -1.29 3.05 19.12
CA GLY A 50 -0.61 3.40 17.89
C GLY A 50 -1.60 3.72 16.80
N TYR A 51 -1.06 4.19 15.69
CA TYR A 51 -1.85 4.60 14.55
C TYR A 51 -1.16 4.19 13.25
N SER A 52 -1.98 4.09 12.20
CA SER A 52 -1.53 3.91 10.83
C SER A 52 -2.34 4.84 9.93
N THR A 53 -1.68 5.52 9.00
CA THR A 53 -2.35 6.39 8.03
C THR A 53 -1.89 6.08 6.62
N SER A 54 -2.79 6.26 5.66
CA SER A 54 -2.45 6.18 4.25
C SER A 54 -3.13 7.29 3.46
N LEU A 55 -2.43 7.78 2.43
CA LEU A 55 -2.97 8.76 1.50
C LEU A 55 -2.51 8.43 0.09
N LYS A 56 -3.46 8.15 -0.80
CA LYS A 56 -3.24 7.91 -2.22
C LYS A 56 -3.86 9.03 -3.05
N VAL A 57 -3.07 9.59 -3.95
CA VAL A 57 -3.51 10.61 -4.91
C VAL A 57 -3.07 10.19 -6.31
N GLY A 58 -3.96 10.25 -7.29
CA GLY A 58 -3.57 9.92 -8.66
C GLY A 58 -4.66 10.06 -9.71
N LYS A 59 -4.23 9.90 -10.97
CA LYS A 59 -5.09 9.77 -12.14
C LYS A 59 -5.43 8.30 -12.35
N VAL A 60 -6.72 7.99 -12.36
CA VAL A 60 -7.24 6.60 -12.34
C VAL A 60 -8.04 6.23 -13.60
N SER A 61 -8.09 7.11 -14.60
CA SER A 61 -8.81 6.84 -15.85
C SER A 61 -8.00 7.12 -17.10
N GLY A 62 -8.42 6.51 -18.21
CA GLY A 62 -7.76 6.62 -19.51
C GLY A 62 -6.55 5.70 -19.65
N ARG A 63 -5.78 5.91 -20.72
CA ARG A 63 -4.61 5.07 -21.06
C ARG A 63 -3.47 5.25 -20.07
N TRP A 64 -3.17 6.51 -19.74
CA TRP A 64 -2.17 6.86 -18.73
C TRP A 64 -2.82 6.96 -17.36
N GLN A 65 -2.41 6.10 -16.43
CA GLN A 65 -2.85 6.12 -15.04
C GLN A 65 -1.63 6.12 -14.14
N TYR A 66 -1.66 6.93 -13.09
CA TYR A 66 -0.54 7.05 -12.16
C TYR A 66 -1.04 7.49 -10.79
N TYR A 67 -0.33 7.08 -9.75
CA TYR A 67 -0.61 7.53 -8.39
C TYR A 67 0.65 7.53 -7.54
N ALA A 68 0.62 8.34 -6.50
CA ALA A 68 1.50 8.24 -5.35
C ALA A 68 0.68 7.81 -4.14
N LEU A 69 1.26 6.98 -3.28
CA LEU A 69 0.67 6.51 -2.03
C LEU A 69 1.72 6.67 -0.93
N GLY A 70 1.40 7.46 0.10
CA GLY A 70 2.13 7.45 1.36
C GLY A 70 1.45 6.52 2.35
N LYS A 71 2.25 5.74 3.08
CA LYS A 71 1.82 4.95 4.24
C LYS A 71 2.73 5.28 5.42
N LEU A 72 2.14 5.34 6.60
CA LEU A 72 2.85 5.55 7.85
C LEU A 72 2.22 4.67 8.91
N GLU A 73 3.06 3.90 9.59
CA GLU A 73 2.69 2.99 10.67
C GLU A 73 3.57 3.33 11.87
N SER A 74 2.95 3.80 12.96
CA SER A 74 3.67 4.10 14.19
C SER A 74 4.28 2.85 14.81
N ALA A 75 5.27 3.01 15.67
CA ALA A 75 5.98 1.88 16.30
C ALA A 75 5.08 0.98 17.18
N TYR A 76 4.00 1.55 17.72
CA TYR A 76 3.08 0.87 18.63
C TYR A 76 1.74 0.52 17.99
N TYR A 77 1.61 0.68 16.66
CA TYR A 77 0.41 0.28 15.95
C TYR A 77 0.25 -1.25 16.02
N ASN A 78 -0.90 -1.72 16.50
CA ASN A 78 -1.16 -3.14 16.69
C ASN A 78 -2.62 -3.50 16.39
N PRO A 79 -2.92 -4.03 15.19
CA PRO A 79 -4.24 -4.54 14.84
C PRO A 79 -4.38 -6.06 14.99
N ARG A 80 -3.40 -6.77 15.58
CA ARG A 80 -3.22 -8.23 15.41
C ARG A 80 -4.28 -9.11 16.08
N ASP A 81 -5.12 -8.56 16.94
CA ASP A 81 -6.16 -9.32 17.65
C ASP A 81 -7.25 -9.87 16.72
N LEU A 82 -7.62 -9.11 15.69
CA LEU A 82 -8.57 -9.53 14.63
C LEU A 82 -8.09 -9.12 13.23
N GLY A 83 -6.84 -8.71 13.11
CA GLY A 83 -6.22 -8.26 11.89
C GLY A 83 -4.82 -8.83 11.71
N TYR A 84 -4.08 -8.29 10.75
CA TYR A 84 -2.73 -8.71 10.45
C TYR A 84 -1.83 -7.49 10.28
N LEU A 85 -0.65 -7.53 10.90
CA LEU A 85 0.42 -6.56 10.70
C LEU A 85 1.74 -7.31 10.82
N GLU A 86 2.50 -7.34 9.73
CA GLU A 86 3.80 -8.01 9.67
C GLU A 86 4.79 -7.31 10.60
N ALA A 87 5.12 -6.05 10.32
CA ALA A 87 5.92 -5.20 11.19
C ALA A 87 5.23 -3.85 11.39
N ALA A 88 5.39 -3.28 12.58
CA ALA A 88 5.03 -1.88 12.85
C ALA A 88 6.24 -0.98 12.58
N ASN A 89 6.11 0.33 12.80
CA ASN A 89 7.23 1.28 12.69
C ASN A 89 7.79 1.47 11.26
N GLU A 90 6.93 1.56 10.25
CA GLU A 90 7.34 1.82 8.86
C GLU A 90 6.76 3.14 8.35
N ALA A 91 7.55 3.89 7.60
CA ALA A 91 7.05 4.93 6.71
C ALA A 91 7.49 4.60 5.27
N SER A 92 6.53 4.54 4.35
CA SER A 92 6.79 4.17 2.97
C SER A 92 6.03 5.04 1.97
N ILE A 93 6.69 5.34 0.86
CA ILE A 93 6.13 6.05 -0.28
C ILE A 93 6.21 5.14 -1.50
N PHE A 94 5.08 5.02 -2.17
CA PHE A 94 4.91 4.24 -3.38
C PHE A 94 4.54 5.19 -4.52
N ALA A 95 5.13 5.00 -5.69
CA ALA A 95 4.71 5.64 -6.92
C ALA A 95 4.47 4.57 -7.99
N THR A 96 3.42 4.74 -8.77
CA THR A 96 3.14 3.87 -9.90
C THR A 96 2.69 4.71 -11.08
N ALA A 97 3.20 4.38 -12.26
CA ALA A 97 2.69 4.90 -13.51
C ALA A 97 2.48 3.74 -14.48
N SER A 98 1.41 3.81 -15.26
CA SER A 98 1.03 2.78 -16.21
C SER A 98 0.47 3.40 -17.48
N TYR A 99 0.70 2.70 -18.59
CA TYR A 99 0.09 2.98 -19.86
C TYR A 99 -0.56 1.71 -20.40
N THR A 100 -1.85 1.76 -20.67
CA THR A 100 -2.59 0.65 -21.28
C THR A 100 -3.22 1.07 -22.60
N HIS A 101 -2.99 0.29 -23.65
CA HIS A 101 -3.61 0.48 -24.96
C HIS A 101 -4.75 -0.52 -25.20
N PHE A 102 -5.99 -0.08 -24.95
CA PHE A 102 -7.17 -0.95 -24.96
C PHE A 102 -7.70 -1.38 -26.34
N LYS A 103 -7.30 -0.69 -27.43
CA LYS A 103 -7.86 -0.94 -28.77
C LYS A 103 -6.92 -1.84 -29.59
N PRO A 104 -7.45 -2.83 -30.33
CA PRO A 104 -6.61 -3.64 -31.21
C PRO A 104 -5.87 -2.79 -32.26
N THR A 105 -4.60 -3.13 -32.47
CA THR A 105 -3.73 -2.57 -33.52
C THR A 105 -3.56 -3.58 -34.66
N LYS A 106 -2.60 -3.37 -35.57
CA LYS A 106 -2.29 -4.36 -36.61
C LYS A 106 -1.79 -5.68 -36.01
N THR A 107 -0.93 -5.60 -34.98
CA THR A 107 -0.20 -6.73 -34.41
C THR A 107 -0.74 -7.19 -33.05
N PHE A 108 -1.15 -6.24 -32.20
CA PHE A 108 -1.54 -6.49 -30.81
C PHE A 108 -3.04 -6.31 -30.59
N LEU A 109 -3.66 -7.14 -29.76
CA LEU A 109 -5.00 -6.93 -29.20
C LEU A 109 -4.97 -5.86 -28.11
N THR A 110 -3.97 -5.92 -27.23
CA THR A 110 -3.72 -4.94 -26.17
C THR A 110 -2.26 -5.03 -25.74
N TYR A 111 -1.76 -3.96 -25.11
CA TYR A 111 -0.47 -3.99 -24.42
C TYR A 111 -0.50 -3.01 -23.25
N GLN A 112 0.31 -3.31 -22.23
CA GLN A 112 0.42 -2.53 -21.01
C GLN A 112 1.88 -2.38 -20.61
N TYR A 113 2.22 -1.19 -20.13
CA TYR A 113 3.49 -0.91 -19.48
C TYR A 113 3.21 -0.37 -18.08
N GLN A 114 4.01 -0.78 -17.10
CA GLN A 114 3.91 -0.28 -15.74
C GLN A 114 5.29 -0.08 -15.16
N VAL A 115 5.45 1.01 -14.42
CA VAL A 115 6.60 1.27 -13.56
C VAL A 115 6.11 1.50 -12.16
N TYR A 116 6.85 0.99 -11.19
CA TYR A 116 6.58 1.08 -9.77
C TYR A 116 7.88 1.45 -9.06
N ALA A 117 7.79 2.36 -8.10
CA ALA A 117 8.89 2.69 -7.20
C ALA A 117 8.38 2.68 -5.76
N LYS A 118 9.20 2.15 -4.85
CA LYS A 118 9.00 2.18 -3.41
C LYS A 118 10.24 2.78 -2.76
N TYR A 119 10.01 3.65 -1.80
CA TYR A 119 11.01 4.07 -0.82
C TYR A 119 10.44 3.81 0.57
N ALA A 120 11.19 3.12 1.43
CA ALA A 120 10.79 2.83 2.79
C ALA A 120 11.90 3.10 3.80
N ASN A 121 11.49 3.59 4.96
CA ASN A 121 12.35 3.80 6.13
C ASN A 121 11.57 3.43 7.39
N MET A 122 12.27 3.23 8.50
CA MET A 122 11.63 3.12 9.81
C MET A 122 10.91 4.42 10.14
N TYR A 123 9.73 4.38 10.76
CA TYR A 123 9.06 5.60 11.23
C TYR A 123 9.88 6.28 12.36
N LEU A 124 10.46 5.48 13.26
CA LEU A 124 11.47 5.88 14.23
C LEU A 124 12.64 4.89 14.16
N PRO A 125 13.91 5.31 13.98
CA PRO A 125 14.42 6.69 13.98
C PRO A 125 14.60 7.30 12.57
N PHE A 126 13.79 6.93 11.57
CA PHE A 126 14.03 7.28 10.15
C PHE A 126 15.24 6.60 9.51
N ALA A 127 15.62 5.41 10.00
CA ALA A 127 16.64 4.59 9.36
C ALA A 127 16.14 4.05 8.01
N PHE A 128 16.96 4.16 6.96
CA PHE A 128 16.63 3.70 5.61
C PHE A 128 16.49 2.18 5.56
N ASN A 129 15.35 1.68 5.05
CA ASN A 129 15.09 0.25 4.96
C ASN A 129 15.37 -0.27 3.54
N ASP A 130 14.57 0.15 2.55
CA ASP A 130 14.74 -0.29 1.17
C ASP A 130 14.29 0.76 0.13
N TYR A 131 14.85 0.61 -1.07
CA TYR A 131 14.36 1.20 -2.30
C TYR A 131 14.09 0.09 -3.32
N ARG A 132 12.91 0.10 -3.93
CA ARG A 132 12.53 -0.88 -4.94
C ARG A 132 12.05 -0.17 -6.19
N PHE A 133 12.46 -0.66 -7.34
CA PHE A 133 11.98 -0.23 -8.64
C PHE A 133 11.60 -1.45 -9.46
N ASN A 134 10.38 -1.47 -9.98
CA ASN A 134 9.89 -2.51 -10.88
C ASN A 134 9.44 -1.85 -12.18
N ALA A 135 9.79 -2.45 -13.30
CA ALA A 135 9.25 -2.12 -14.61
C ALA A 135 8.71 -3.38 -15.26
N SER A 136 7.51 -3.32 -15.83
CA SER A 136 6.89 -4.45 -16.51
C SER A 136 6.23 -4.04 -17.82
N GLY A 137 6.25 -4.96 -18.77
CA GLY A 137 5.59 -4.87 -20.06
C GLY A 137 4.80 -6.14 -20.35
N PHE A 138 3.61 -5.98 -20.90
CA PHE A 138 2.72 -7.05 -21.31
C PHE A 138 2.20 -6.78 -22.72
N TRP A 139 2.20 -7.79 -23.57
CA TRP A 139 1.66 -7.72 -24.93
C TRP A 139 0.81 -8.95 -25.22
N LEU A 140 -0.41 -8.72 -25.70
CA LEU A 140 -1.29 -9.77 -26.21
C LEU A 140 -1.42 -9.63 -27.73
N PHE A 141 -1.03 -10.66 -28.46
CA PHE A 141 -1.04 -10.70 -29.93
C PHE A 141 -2.40 -11.16 -30.47
N LYS A 142 -2.70 -10.89 -31.75
CA LYS A 142 -3.97 -11.31 -32.39
C LYS A 142 -4.19 -12.81 -32.50
N ASN A 143 -3.11 -13.59 -32.49
CA ASN A 143 -3.14 -15.05 -32.44
C ASN A 143 -3.29 -15.57 -31.01
N PHE A 144 -3.60 -14.71 -30.03
CA PHE A 144 -3.77 -15.03 -28.60
C PHE A 144 -2.51 -15.53 -27.89
N TRP A 145 -1.33 -15.37 -28.50
CA TRP A 145 -0.08 -15.50 -27.77
C TRP A 145 0.13 -14.25 -26.92
N ASP A 146 0.79 -14.41 -25.79
CA ASP A 146 1.19 -13.30 -24.92
C ASP A 146 2.67 -13.35 -24.58
N VAL A 147 3.21 -12.18 -24.27
CA VAL A 147 4.57 -12.00 -23.76
C VAL A 147 4.51 -11.05 -22.59
N SER A 148 5.17 -11.42 -21.49
CA SER A 148 5.34 -10.59 -20.31
C SER A 148 6.82 -10.44 -20.01
N LEU A 149 7.26 -9.23 -19.70
CA LEU A 149 8.62 -8.93 -19.25
C LEU A 149 8.53 -8.13 -17.95
N ALA A 150 9.36 -8.48 -16.98
CA ALA A 150 9.52 -7.74 -15.73
C ALA A 150 11.01 -7.53 -15.46
N ALA A 151 11.34 -6.35 -14.95
CA ALA A 151 12.66 -5.99 -14.48
C ALA A 151 12.53 -5.41 -13.08
N ASP A 152 13.23 -6.02 -12.14
CA ASP A 152 13.22 -5.65 -10.74
C ASP A 152 14.61 -5.17 -10.33
N PHE A 153 14.63 -4.02 -9.67
CA PHE A 153 15.80 -3.49 -8.99
C PHE A 153 15.44 -3.26 -7.54
N ILE A 154 16.17 -3.91 -6.64
CA ILE A 154 16.03 -3.76 -5.20
C ILE A 154 17.40 -3.29 -4.72
N SER A 155 17.45 -2.19 -3.99
CA SER A 155 18.68 -1.71 -3.36
C SER A 155 19.10 -2.62 -2.20
N ASP A 156 20.22 -2.29 -1.56
CA ASP A 156 20.57 -2.91 -0.29
C ASP A 156 19.40 -2.77 0.71
N GLN A 157 19.06 -3.87 1.37
CA GLN A 157 17.89 -3.99 2.25
C GLN A 157 18.38 -4.08 3.69
N HIS A 158 17.90 -3.18 4.55
CA HIS A 158 18.25 -3.17 5.96
C HIS A 158 17.06 -3.67 6.77
N ASP A 159 17.14 -4.94 7.21
CA ASP A 159 16.10 -5.50 8.07
C ASP A 159 16.27 -5.01 9.52
N TYR A 160 15.37 -4.13 9.94
CA TYR A 160 15.28 -3.65 11.32
C TYR A 160 14.15 -4.35 12.11
N PHE A 161 13.43 -5.28 11.49
CA PHE A 161 12.25 -5.92 12.04
C PHE A 161 12.56 -7.37 12.41
N VAL A 162 13.55 -7.57 13.30
CA VAL A 162 13.83 -8.88 13.87
C VAL A 162 12.95 -9.09 15.11
N LEU A 163 12.26 -10.23 15.15
CA LEU A 163 11.36 -10.69 16.23
C LEU A 163 12.07 -10.85 17.58
#